data_AF-A0A255HUB6-F1
#
_entry.id   AF-A0A255HUB6-F1
#
_cell.length_a   1.000
_cell.length_b   1.000
_cell.length_c   1.000
_cell.angle_alpha   90.00
_cell.angle_beta   90.00
_cell.angle_gamma   90.00
#
_symmetry.space_group_name_H-M   'P 1'
#
loop_
_entity.id
_entity.type
_entity.pdbx_description
1 polymer ?
#
loop_
_entity_poly.entity_id
_entity_poly.type
_entity_poly.pdbx_seq_one_letter_code
_entity_poly.pdbx_strand_id
1 'polypeptide(L)'
;MQAPSITAARGRILTCQPSGQGTVSVGGVQYPFDVASHWRSDTAPAINAAVDVRFTSAGAVDSLSLVTARQITQEEMAGAARLAREKGQQVWGNAVAALGVKALGAIGVLVAGALLFNTINIRLFAAVSRSYWQLLGLSADSLEGFARGGGGGFTSSQFFFLLALGACFATMASNHPKAALGKCAPLLFIVLHTGMLYMNIKSAISDAGSAMSGIAGARAASMAQQMASEMLGQVWQGMSFGLGFYLVLASSIVLAAYGYGEFKRKSIV
;
A
#
# COMPACT_ATOMS: atom_id res chain seq x y z
N MET A 1 52.98 9.09 -20.90
CA MET A 1 52.80 9.85 -19.65
C MET A 1 51.56 9.30 -18.97
N GLN A 2 51.74 8.48 -17.93
CA GLN A 2 50.65 7.78 -17.23
C GLN A 2 50.07 8.72 -16.17
N ALA A 3 48.76 8.92 -16.16
CA ALA A 3 48.09 9.75 -15.17
C ALA A 3 48.31 9.16 -13.76
N PRO A 4 48.66 9.99 -12.74
CA PRO A 4 48.80 9.48 -11.39
C PRO A 4 47.46 8.92 -10.91
N SER A 5 47.48 7.68 -10.40
CA SER A 5 46.31 7.04 -9.81
C SER A 5 45.93 7.76 -8.52
N ILE A 6 44.91 8.62 -8.59
CA ILE A 6 44.36 9.32 -7.44
C ILE A 6 43.34 8.39 -6.77
N THR A 7 43.67 7.86 -5.60
CA THR A 7 42.70 7.12 -4.78
C THR A 7 41.88 8.14 -3.98
N ALA A 8 40.57 8.17 -4.21
CA ALA A 8 39.62 8.93 -3.39
C ALA A 8 39.07 8.02 -2.27
N ALA A 9 39.08 8.51 -1.04
CA ALA A 9 38.61 7.77 0.12
C ALA A 9 37.95 8.71 1.15
N ARG A 10 36.94 8.20 1.86
CA ARG A 10 36.24 8.97 2.89
C ARG A 10 36.98 8.97 4.21
N GLY A 11 37.09 10.15 4.80
CA GLY A 11 37.70 10.36 6.11
C GLY A 11 36.90 11.30 7.01
N ARG A 12 37.39 11.43 8.24
CA ARG A 12 36.89 12.40 9.23
C ARG A 12 38.05 13.22 9.78
N ILE A 13 37.85 14.52 9.92
CA ILE A 13 38.81 15.40 10.59
C ILE A 13 38.79 15.07 12.09
N LEU A 14 39.93 14.67 12.65
CA LEU A 14 40.08 14.38 14.07
C LEU A 14 40.58 15.61 14.84
N THR A 15 41.55 16.32 14.28
CA THR A 15 42.13 17.52 14.89
C THR A 15 42.29 18.63 13.85
N CYS A 16 42.06 19.87 14.28
CA CYS A 16 42.32 21.07 13.50
C CYS A 16 42.81 22.15 14.46
N GLN A 17 44.05 22.59 14.27
CA GLN A 17 44.67 23.64 15.07
C GLN A 17 44.38 25.02 14.46
N PRO A 18 44.39 26.10 15.27
CA PRO A 18 44.29 27.47 14.75
C PRO A 18 45.40 27.86 13.76
N SER A 19 46.54 27.14 13.78
CA SER A 19 47.66 27.28 12.86
C SER A 19 47.36 26.77 11.44
N GLY A 20 46.20 26.16 11.20
CA GLY A 20 45.85 25.54 9.91
C GLY A 20 46.38 24.12 9.72
N GLN A 21 47.05 23.54 10.72
CA GLN A 21 47.50 22.14 10.69
C GLN A 21 46.45 21.23 11.34
N GLY A 22 46.21 20.06 10.76
CA GLY A 22 45.23 19.11 11.27
C GLY A 22 45.54 17.66 10.90
N THR A 23 44.71 16.74 11.42
CA THR A 23 44.77 15.32 11.04
C THR A 23 43.41 14.82 10.56
N VAL A 24 43.43 14.06 9.47
CA VAL A 24 42.27 13.37 8.90
C VAL A 24 42.45 11.86 9.10
N SER A 25 41.41 11.19 9.58
CA SER A 25 41.38 9.73 9.71
C SER A 25 40.65 9.12 8.53
N VAL A 26 41.31 8.22 7.82
CA VAL A 26 40.76 7.43 6.71
C VAL A 26 40.98 5.95 7.04
N GLY A 27 39.90 5.17 7.17
CA GLY A 27 40.00 3.74 7.48
C GLY A 27 40.72 3.41 8.80
N GLY A 28 40.75 4.35 9.76
CA GLY A 28 41.44 4.19 11.05
C GLY A 28 42.91 4.65 11.07
N VAL A 29 43.47 5.04 9.92
CA VAL A 29 44.82 5.60 9.81
C VAL A 29 44.76 7.12 9.76
N GLN A 30 45.62 7.79 10.53
CA GLN A 30 45.67 9.26 10.60
C GLN A 30 46.69 9.81 9.61
N TYR A 31 46.26 10.78 8.83
CA TYR A 31 47.09 11.51 7.87
C TYR A 31 47.15 12.99 8.27
N PRO A 32 48.36 13.59 8.34
CA PRO A 32 48.47 15.02 8.54
C PRO A 32 47.99 15.77 7.30
N PHE A 33 47.32 16.90 7.51
CA PHE A 33 46.97 17.83 6.45
C PHE A 33 47.16 19.26 6.91
N ASP A 34 47.49 20.10 5.95
CA ASP A 34 47.52 21.56 6.08
C ASP A 34 46.35 22.19 5.30
N VAL A 35 45.66 23.13 5.93
CA VAL A 35 44.50 23.83 5.35
C VAL A 35 44.91 24.65 4.13
N ALA A 36 46.04 25.34 4.16
CA ALA A 36 46.47 26.19 3.04
C ALA A 36 46.79 25.35 1.79
N SER A 37 47.38 24.17 1.99
CA SER A 37 47.85 23.31 0.91
C SER A 37 46.76 22.36 0.38
N HIS A 38 45.93 21.80 1.26
CA HIS A 38 45.07 20.65 0.92
C HIS A 38 43.56 20.95 0.97
N TRP A 39 43.10 21.99 1.66
CA TRP A 39 41.66 22.26 1.79
C TRP A 39 41.08 22.91 0.52
N ARG A 40 39.98 22.36 0.01
CA ARG A 40 39.34 22.80 -1.25
C ARG A 40 37.87 23.18 -1.09
N SER A 41 37.41 23.47 0.12
CA SER A 41 36.01 23.82 0.39
C SER A 41 35.87 25.24 0.95
N ASP A 42 34.76 25.90 0.62
CA ASP A 42 34.51 27.30 0.99
C ASP A 42 34.19 27.49 2.49
N THR A 43 33.95 26.38 3.20
CA THR A 43 33.67 26.38 4.65
C THR A 43 34.93 25.99 5.41
N ALA A 44 35.17 26.60 6.57
CA ALA A 44 36.31 26.23 7.40
C ALA A 44 36.21 24.75 7.87
N PRO A 45 37.35 24.04 7.96
CA PRO A 45 37.37 22.67 8.45
C PRO A 45 36.94 22.61 9.92
N ALA A 46 35.95 21.77 10.21
CA ALA A 46 35.46 21.51 11.55
C ALA A 46 35.89 20.14 12.04
N ILE A 47 36.14 20.02 13.34
CA ILE A 47 36.37 18.72 13.99
C ILE A 47 35.14 17.84 13.73
N ASN A 48 35.37 16.55 13.44
CA ASN A 48 34.36 15.56 13.06
C ASN A 48 33.69 15.75 11.69
N ALA A 49 34.08 16.75 10.90
CA ALA A 49 33.55 16.91 9.54
C ALA A 49 33.93 15.70 8.67
N ALA A 50 32.95 15.21 7.89
CA ALA A 50 33.17 14.19 6.88
C ALA A 50 33.82 14.83 5.65
N VAL A 51 34.90 14.24 5.15
CA VAL A 51 35.67 14.78 4.04
C VAL A 51 36.01 13.68 3.03
N ASP A 52 36.06 14.05 1.76
CA ASP A 52 36.62 13.21 0.72
C ASP A 52 38.11 13.55 0.57
N VAL A 53 38.94 12.53 0.73
CA VAL A 53 40.40 12.62 0.76
C VAL A 53 40.93 12.03 -0.52
N ARG A 54 41.65 12.84 -1.31
CA ARG A 54 42.40 12.37 -2.47
C ARG A 54 43.84 12.17 -2.05
N PHE A 55 44.42 11.02 -2.37
CA PHE A 55 45.83 10.74 -2.12
C PHE A 55 46.66 10.86 -3.39
N THR A 56 47.89 11.33 -3.23
CA THR A 56 48.95 11.28 -4.24
C THR A 56 49.41 9.83 -4.45
N SER A 57 50.16 9.58 -5.53
CA SER A 57 50.77 8.26 -5.81
C SER A 57 51.79 7.82 -4.74
N ALA A 58 52.25 8.74 -3.88
CA ALA A 58 53.12 8.47 -2.75
C ALA A 58 52.35 8.20 -1.43
N GLY A 59 51.00 8.22 -1.45
CA GLY A 59 50.16 7.99 -0.27
C GLY A 59 49.99 9.20 0.65
N ALA A 60 50.51 10.37 0.28
CA ALA A 60 50.27 11.64 0.99
C ALA A 60 48.94 12.27 0.56
N VAL A 61 48.30 13.04 1.45
CA VAL A 61 47.07 13.78 1.16
C VAL A 61 47.34 14.82 0.06
N ASP A 62 46.56 14.76 -1.02
CA ASP A 62 46.61 15.71 -2.14
C ASP A 62 45.58 16.82 -1.96
N SER A 63 44.33 16.42 -1.68
CA SER A 63 43.22 17.37 -1.49
C SER A 63 42.16 16.82 -0.54
N LEU A 64 41.55 17.73 0.22
CA LEU A 64 40.43 17.49 1.11
C LEU A 64 39.24 18.36 0.67
N SER A 65 38.09 17.72 0.53
CA SER A 65 36.83 18.43 0.28
C SER A 65 35.78 18.01 1.30
N LEU A 66 35.01 18.98 1.79
CA LEU A 66 33.93 18.75 2.74
C LEU A 66 32.79 17.98 2.07
N VAL A 67 32.44 16.84 2.64
CA VAL A 67 31.23 16.11 2.28
C VAL A 67 30.13 16.59 3.21
N THR A 68 29.19 17.34 2.67
CA THR A 68 28.05 17.83 3.47
C THR A 68 27.11 16.67 3.81
N ALA A 69 26.45 16.74 4.97
CA ALA A 69 25.43 15.74 5.35
C ALA A 69 24.34 15.59 4.28
N ARG A 70 24.05 16.66 3.53
CA ARG A 70 23.12 16.67 2.39
C ARG A 70 23.60 15.81 1.22
N GLN A 71 24.89 15.76 0.93
CA GLN A 71 25.45 14.89 -0.10
C GLN A 71 25.43 13.43 0.32
N ILE A 72 25.72 13.14 1.60
CA ILE A 72 25.62 11.77 2.16
C ILE A 72 24.18 11.27 2.05
N THR A 73 23.21 12.06 2.52
CA THR A 73 21.80 11.68 2.45
C THR A 73 21.32 11.57 1.00
N GLN A 74 21.79 12.44 0.10
CA GLN A 74 21.44 12.35 -1.32
C GLN A 74 21.99 11.10 -2.00
N GLU A 75 23.21 10.67 -1.68
CA GLU A 75 23.81 9.44 -2.18
C GLU A 75 23.14 8.19 -1.60
N GLU A 76 22.83 8.18 -0.30
CA GLU A 76 22.08 7.11 0.34
C GLU A 76 20.67 6.99 -0.24
N MET A 77 19.99 8.12 -0.47
CA MET A 77 18.68 8.16 -1.12
C MET A 77 18.76 7.70 -2.57
N ALA A 78 19.80 8.10 -3.32
CA ALA A 78 20.02 7.64 -4.68
C ALA A 78 20.32 6.14 -4.74
N GLY A 79 21.10 5.61 -3.80
CA GLY A 79 21.39 4.19 -3.64
C GLY A 79 20.14 3.39 -3.28
N ALA A 80 19.38 3.85 -2.30
CA ALA A 80 18.11 3.23 -1.90
C ALA A 80 17.08 3.27 -3.04
N ALA A 81 16.99 4.37 -3.78
CA ALA A 81 16.11 4.48 -4.94
C ALA A 81 16.52 3.53 -6.08
N ARG A 82 17.82 3.36 -6.33
CA ARG A 82 18.33 2.38 -7.31
C ARG A 82 17.99 0.95 -6.90
N LEU A 83 18.27 0.59 -5.65
CA LEU A 83 17.95 -0.74 -5.12
C LEU A 83 16.44 -1.01 -5.16
N ALA A 84 15.62 -0.03 -4.78
CA ALA A 84 14.18 -0.13 -4.84
C ALA A 84 13.68 -0.28 -6.29
N ARG A 85 14.30 0.41 -7.26
CA ARG A 85 13.98 0.27 -8.68
C ARG A 85 14.37 -1.10 -9.22
N GLU A 86 15.56 -1.61 -8.91
CA GLU A 86 16.02 -2.92 -9.34
C GLU A 86 15.13 -4.04 -8.78
N LYS A 87 14.87 -4.01 -7.46
CA LYS A 87 13.96 -4.96 -6.80
C LYS A 87 12.53 -4.82 -7.32
N GLY A 88 12.06 -3.59 -7.52
CA GLY A 88 10.73 -3.32 -8.08
C GLY A 88 10.58 -3.87 -9.49
N GLN A 89 11.59 -3.70 -10.36
CA GLN A 89 11.61 -4.28 -11.70
C GLN A 89 11.65 -5.80 -11.68
N GLN A 90 12.42 -6.40 -10.77
CA GLN A 90 12.47 -7.85 -10.61
C GLN A 90 11.11 -8.42 -10.16
N VAL A 91 10.48 -7.80 -9.16
CA VAL A 91 9.15 -8.20 -8.67
C VAL A 91 8.09 -8.01 -9.76
N TRP A 92 8.12 -6.89 -10.48
CA TRP A 92 7.22 -6.63 -11.61
C TRP A 92 7.40 -7.66 -12.73
N GLY A 93 8.64 -7.97 -13.11
CA GLY A 93 8.95 -8.97 -14.12
C GLY A 93 8.41 -10.35 -13.73
N ASN A 94 8.64 -10.77 -12.48
CA ASN A 94 8.11 -12.02 -11.95
C ASN A 94 6.57 -12.04 -11.94
N ALA A 95 5.94 -10.93 -11.55
CA ALA A 95 4.49 -10.81 -11.53
C ALA A 95 3.91 -10.89 -12.95
N VAL A 96 4.49 -10.19 -13.92
CA VAL A 96 4.07 -10.26 -15.33
C VAL A 96 4.27 -11.66 -15.90
N ALA A 97 5.39 -12.33 -15.58
CA ALA A 97 5.64 -13.70 -16.04
C ALA A 97 4.64 -14.71 -15.46
N ALA A 98 4.30 -14.60 -14.18
CA ALA A 98 3.44 -15.56 -13.48
C ALA A 98 1.94 -15.32 -13.70
N LEU A 99 1.51 -14.06 -13.82
CA LEU A 99 0.09 -13.67 -13.86
C LEU A 99 -0.35 -13.14 -15.23
N GLY A 100 0.59 -12.58 -15.99
CA GLY A 100 0.31 -11.87 -17.24
C GLY A 100 -0.19 -10.44 -17.04
N VAL A 101 0.11 -9.57 -18.00
CA VAL A 101 -0.25 -8.15 -17.98
C VAL A 101 -1.76 -7.92 -17.84
N LYS A 102 -2.57 -8.77 -18.50
CA LYS A 102 -4.05 -8.66 -18.46
C LYS A 102 -4.61 -8.89 -17.06
N ALA A 103 -4.10 -9.91 -16.34
CA ALA A 103 -4.55 -10.19 -14.97
C ALA A 103 -4.06 -9.11 -14.00
N LEU A 104 -2.81 -8.65 -14.14
CA LEU A 104 -2.30 -7.52 -13.35
C LEU A 104 -3.14 -6.26 -13.53
N GLY A 105 -3.50 -5.93 -14.77
CA GLY A 105 -4.39 -4.81 -15.07
C GLY A 105 -5.74 -4.94 -14.37
N ALA A 106 -6.34 -6.13 -14.40
CA ALA A 106 -7.60 -6.39 -13.71
C ALA A 106 -7.48 -6.30 -12.18
N ILE A 107 -6.38 -6.76 -11.58
CA ILE A 107 -6.09 -6.56 -10.14
C ILE A 107 -5.94 -5.08 -9.82
N GLY A 108 -5.23 -4.32 -10.66
CA GLY A 108 -5.08 -2.87 -10.49
C GLY A 108 -6.42 -2.13 -10.54
N VAL A 109 -7.28 -2.49 -11.48
CA VAL A 109 -8.65 -1.94 -11.58
C VAL A 109 -9.49 -2.34 -10.37
N LEU A 110 -9.38 -3.57 -9.88
CA LEU A 110 -10.07 -4.03 -8.68
C LEU A 110 -9.67 -3.21 -7.45
N VAL A 111 -8.37 -3.02 -7.24
CA VAL A 111 -7.82 -2.24 -6.11
C VAL A 111 -8.24 -0.78 -6.22
N ALA A 112 -8.11 -0.17 -7.40
CA ALA A 112 -8.55 1.20 -7.64
C ALA A 112 -10.06 1.36 -7.42
N GLY A 113 -10.87 0.45 -7.97
CA GLY A 113 -12.31 0.38 -7.80
C GLY A 113 -12.72 0.29 -6.33
N ALA A 114 -12.00 -0.52 -5.55
CA ALA A 114 -12.32 -0.76 -4.14
C ALA A 114 -11.93 0.40 -3.21
N LEU A 115 -10.78 1.03 -3.46
CA LEU A 115 -10.21 2.03 -2.56
C LEU A 115 -10.56 3.47 -2.95
N LEU A 116 -10.51 3.79 -4.24
CA LEU A 116 -10.55 5.18 -4.72
C LEU A 116 -11.95 5.61 -5.16
N PHE A 117 -12.76 4.69 -5.68
CA PHE A 117 -14.06 5.04 -6.24
C PHE A 117 -15.20 4.79 -5.28
N ASN A 118 -16.18 5.71 -5.31
CA ASN A 118 -17.41 5.59 -4.54
C ASN A 118 -18.23 4.40 -5.05
N THR A 119 -18.64 3.54 -4.12
CA THR A 119 -19.41 2.31 -4.37
C THR A 119 -20.89 2.53 -4.10
N ILE A 120 -21.22 3.26 -3.04
CA ILE A 120 -22.61 3.58 -2.71
C ILE A 120 -22.71 5.10 -2.54
N ASN A 121 -23.73 5.68 -3.17
CA ASN A 121 -24.15 7.04 -2.93
C ASN A 121 -25.60 7.02 -2.42
N ILE A 122 -25.79 7.55 -1.21
CA ILE A 122 -27.11 7.66 -0.58
C ILE A 122 -27.50 9.14 -0.58
N ARG A 123 -28.67 9.46 -1.14
CA ARG A 123 -29.25 10.81 -1.12
C ARG A 123 -30.58 10.77 -0.37
N LEU A 124 -30.55 10.89 0.96
CA LEU A 124 -31.76 10.94 1.80
C LEU A 124 -31.83 12.26 2.60
N PHE A 125 -30.75 12.63 3.30
CA PHE A 125 -30.69 13.88 4.09
C PHE A 125 -29.36 14.67 3.92
N ALA A 126 -28.28 13.97 3.58
CA ALA A 126 -27.00 14.52 3.10
C ALA A 126 -26.39 13.54 2.09
N ALA A 127 -25.64 14.02 1.09
CA ALA A 127 -24.97 13.13 0.13
C ALA A 127 -23.82 12.40 0.83
N VAL A 128 -24.02 11.13 1.18
CA VAL A 128 -22.97 10.28 1.75
C VAL A 128 -22.47 9.34 0.66
N SER A 129 -21.21 9.52 0.27
CA SER A 129 -20.51 8.64 -0.66
C SER A 129 -19.48 7.80 0.09
N ARG A 130 -19.49 6.48 -0.12
CA ARG A 130 -18.56 5.54 0.53
C ARG A 130 -17.88 4.66 -0.51
N SER A 131 -16.57 4.45 -0.37
CA SER A 131 -15.84 3.45 -1.17
C SER A 131 -16.14 2.03 -0.69
N TYR A 132 -15.80 1.02 -1.50
CA TYR A 132 -16.03 -0.38 -1.13
C TYR A 132 -15.24 -0.74 0.13
N TRP A 133 -14.01 -0.23 0.27
CA TRP A 133 -13.20 -0.41 1.46
C TRP A 133 -13.85 0.13 2.75
N GLN A 134 -14.51 1.29 2.63
CA GLN A 134 -15.26 1.86 3.76
C GLN A 134 -16.52 1.05 4.05
N LEU A 135 -17.15 0.48 3.03
CA LEU A 135 -18.30 -0.43 3.19
C LEU A 135 -17.89 -1.71 3.94
N LEU A 136 -16.73 -2.28 3.61
CA LEU A 136 -16.17 -3.44 4.33
C LEU A 136 -15.83 -3.13 5.78
N GLY A 137 -15.46 -1.87 6.05
CA GLY A 137 -15.16 -1.39 7.40
C GLY A 137 -16.38 -1.25 8.30
N LEU A 138 -17.59 -1.47 7.79
CA LEU A 138 -18.80 -1.47 8.59
C LEU A 138 -18.97 -2.84 9.24
N SER A 139 -19.10 -2.85 10.57
CA SER A 139 -19.48 -4.06 11.30
C SER A 139 -20.91 -4.43 10.93
N ALA A 140 -21.09 -5.67 10.49
CA ALA A 140 -22.41 -6.23 10.17
C ALA A 140 -23.37 -6.24 11.36
N ASP A 141 -22.83 -6.18 12.58
CA ASP A 141 -23.56 -6.31 13.83
C ASP A 141 -24.17 -4.98 14.33
N SER A 142 -23.88 -3.83 13.70
CA SER A 142 -24.43 -2.55 14.16
C SER A 142 -24.93 -1.65 13.01
N LEU A 143 -26.26 -1.69 12.81
CA LEU A 143 -26.98 -0.70 12.00
C LEU A 143 -26.75 0.74 12.52
N GLU A 144 -26.49 0.87 13.83
CA GLU A 144 -26.13 2.13 14.48
C GLU A 144 -24.76 2.67 14.02
N GLY A 145 -23.79 1.79 13.73
CA GLY A 145 -22.49 2.15 13.15
C GLY A 145 -22.60 2.66 11.71
N PHE A 146 -23.57 2.16 10.95
CA PHE A 146 -23.92 2.66 9.62
C PHE A 146 -24.48 4.09 9.67
N ALA A 147 -25.36 4.39 10.63
CA ALA A 147 -26.01 5.69 10.77
C ALA A 147 -25.09 6.78 11.38
N ARG A 148 -24.22 6.44 12.34
CA ARG A 148 -23.32 7.39 13.02
C ARG A 148 -22.05 7.74 12.24
N GLY A 149 -21.97 7.35 10.96
CA GLY A 149 -20.83 7.64 10.12
C GLY A 149 -19.59 6.79 10.43
N GLY A 150 -19.78 5.58 10.96
CA GLY A 150 -18.75 4.65 11.44
C GLY A 150 -17.50 4.61 10.57
N GLY A 151 -16.44 5.20 11.10
CA GLY A 151 -15.05 4.98 10.72
C GLY A 151 -14.33 4.51 11.98
N GLY A 152 -14.45 3.23 12.32
CA GLY A 152 -13.97 2.70 13.58
C GLY A 152 -13.33 1.33 13.41
N GLY A 153 -12.05 1.32 13.02
CA GLY A 153 -11.19 0.13 13.10
C GLY A 153 -11.12 -0.74 11.85
N PHE A 154 -10.11 -1.63 11.86
CA PHE A 154 -9.90 -2.65 10.83
C PHE A 154 -10.82 -3.84 11.10
N THR A 155 -11.69 -4.19 10.15
CA THR A 155 -12.67 -5.27 10.33
C THR A 155 -12.17 -6.62 9.80
N SER A 156 -12.79 -7.70 10.25
CA SER A 156 -12.57 -9.04 9.69
C SER A 156 -12.88 -9.09 8.19
N SER A 157 -13.93 -8.39 7.72
CA SER A 157 -14.26 -8.26 6.30
C SER A 157 -13.13 -7.60 5.49
N GLN A 158 -12.50 -6.54 6.02
CA GLN A 158 -11.34 -5.91 5.39
C GLN A 158 -10.14 -6.87 5.34
N PHE A 159 -9.90 -7.64 6.41
CA PHE A 159 -8.86 -8.68 6.42
C PHE A 159 -9.10 -9.75 5.34
N PHE A 160 -10.30 -10.31 5.26
CA PHE A 160 -10.64 -11.33 4.27
C PHE A 160 -10.59 -10.80 2.83
N PHE A 161 -10.93 -9.53 2.60
CA PHE A 161 -10.74 -8.90 1.30
C PHE A 161 -9.25 -8.78 0.93
N LEU A 162 -8.39 -8.38 1.85
CA LEU A 162 -6.94 -8.36 1.62
C LEU A 162 -6.39 -9.76 1.37
N LEU A 163 -6.91 -10.78 2.06
CA LEU A 163 -6.56 -12.17 1.83
C LEU A 163 -7.02 -12.66 0.45
N ALA A 164 -8.20 -12.23 -0.02
CA ALA A 164 -8.69 -12.50 -1.37
C ALA A 164 -7.83 -11.81 -2.45
N LEU A 165 -7.34 -10.59 -2.19
CA LEU A 165 -6.36 -9.93 -3.05
C LEU A 165 -5.02 -10.68 -3.05
N GLY A 166 -4.54 -11.11 -1.89
CA GLY A 166 -3.33 -11.94 -1.77
C GLY A 166 -3.45 -13.26 -2.54
N ALA A 167 -4.62 -13.90 -2.49
CA ALA A 167 -4.91 -15.13 -3.22
C ALA A 167 -4.82 -14.94 -4.75
N CYS A 168 -5.05 -13.74 -5.28
CA CYS A 168 -4.84 -13.47 -6.71
C CYS A 168 -3.38 -13.69 -7.14
N PHE A 169 -2.43 -13.52 -6.21
CA PHE A 169 -1.00 -13.74 -6.42
C PHE A 169 -0.55 -15.17 -6.10
N ALA A 170 -1.46 -16.09 -5.76
CA ALA A 170 -1.11 -17.47 -5.40
C ALA A 170 -0.34 -18.20 -6.50
N THR A 171 -0.57 -17.87 -7.78
CA THR A 171 0.19 -18.45 -8.90
C THR A 171 1.65 -18.01 -8.97
N MET A 172 2.05 -16.94 -8.26
CA MET A 172 3.46 -16.58 -8.12
C MET A 172 4.18 -17.45 -7.08
N ALA A 173 3.47 -17.89 -6.05
CA ALA A 173 4.05 -18.66 -4.95
C ALA A 173 3.99 -20.18 -5.21
N SER A 174 3.07 -20.65 -6.04
CA SER A 174 2.89 -22.07 -6.33
C SER A 174 2.58 -22.34 -7.80
N ASN A 175 3.24 -23.36 -8.35
CA ASN A 175 3.00 -23.87 -9.70
C ASN A 175 1.80 -24.82 -9.79
N HIS A 176 1.15 -25.16 -8.66
CA HIS A 176 0.02 -26.08 -8.68
C HIS A 176 -1.15 -25.52 -9.51
N PRO A 177 -1.86 -26.37 -10.30
CA PRO A 177 -2.99 -25.93 -11.12
C PRO A 177 -4.06 -25.18 -10.30
N LYS A 178 -4.31 -25.64 -9.07
CA LYS A 178 -5.27 -25.04 -8.13
C LYS A 178 -4.93 -23.61 -7.73
N ALA A 179 -3.66 -23.19 -7.81
CA ALA A 179 -3.25 -21.82 -7.50
C ALA A 179 -3.90 -20.80 -8.47
N ALA A 180 -4.26 -21.23 -9.69
CA ALA A 180 -4.97 -20.38 -10.65
C ALA A 180 -6.38 -19.98 -10.17
N LEU A 181 -7.02 -20.81 -9.34
CA LEU A 181 -8.32 -20.50 -8.74
C LEU A 181 -8.25 -19.36 -7.70
N GLY A 182 -7.05 -19.01 -7.24
CA GLY A 182 -6.85 -17.85 -6.37
C GLY A 182 -7.32 -16.54 -7.01
N LYS A 183 -7.29 -16.43 -8.34
CA LYS A 183 -7.83 -15.27 -9.08
C LYS A 183 -9.37 -15.17 -8.99
N CYS A 184 -10.06 -16.25 -8.64
CA CYS A 184 -11.51 -16.24 -8.41
C CYS A 184 -11.89 -15.77 -6.99
N ALA A 185 -10.92 -15.65 -6.08
CA ALA A 185 -11.16 -15.33 -4.68
C ALA A 185 -11.89 -13.99 -4.46
N PRO A 186 -11.59 -12.89 -5.18
CA PRO A 186 -12.31 -11.63 -5.01
C PRO A 186 -13.81 -11.75 -5.33
N LEU A 187 -14.15 -12.48 -6.40
CA LEU A 187 -15.54 -12.68 -6.79
C LEU A 187 -16.29 -13.48 -5.72
N LEU A 188 -15.68 -14.57 -5.24
CA LEU A 188 -16.25 -15.40 -4.18
C LEU A 188 -16.44 -14.59 -2.90
N PHE A 189 -15.46 -13.77 -2.53
CA PHE A 189 -15.55 -12.88 -1.37
C PHE A 189 -16.71 -11.89 -1.51
N ILE A 190 -16.86 -11.22 -2.66
CA ILE A 190 -17.95 -10.28 -2.91
C ILE A 190 -19.30 -10.98 -2.74
N VAL A 191 -19.47 -12.16 -3.35
CA VAL A 191 -20.72 -12.94 -3.25
C VAL A 191 -21.02 -13.32 -1.80
N LEU A 192 -20.05 -13.83 -1.06
CA LEU A 192 -20.22 -14.20 0.35
C LEU A 192 -20.52 -12.99 1.23
N HIS A 193 -19.77 -11.90 1.06
CA HIS A 193 -19.94 -10.69 1.86
C HIS A 193 -21.31 -10.05 1.61
N THR A 194 -21.73 -9.91 0.35
CA THR A 194 -23.07 -9.41 0.01
C THR A 194 -24.17 -10.34 0.52
N GLY A 195 -23.98 -11.66 0.44
CA GLY A 195 -24.92 -12.65 0.98
C GLY A 195 -25.08 -12.55 2.50
N MET A 196 -23.97 -12.46 3.24
CA MET A 196 -23.99 -12.28 4.70
C MET A 196 -24.65 -10.96 5.09
N LEU A 197 -24.31 -9.85 4.41
CA LEU A 197 -24.91 -8.55 4.67
C LEU A 197 -26.44 -8.58 4.48
N TYR A 198 -26.91 -9.25 3.43
CA TYR A 198 -28.35 -9.43 3.19
C TYR A 198 -29.04 -10.24 4.31
N MET A 199 -28.41 -11.32 4.77
CA MET A 199 -28.94 -12.11 5.89
C MET A 199 -29.01 -11.29 7.18
N ASN A 200 -27.97 -10.51 7.48
CA ASN A 200 -27.89 -9.67 8.69
C ASN A 200 -28.91 -8.52 8.67
N ILE A 201 -29.16 -7.91 7.51
CA ILE A 201 -30.22 -6.91 7.37
C ILE A 201 -31.60 -7.56 7.62
N LYS A 202 -31.83 -8.74 7.04
CA LYS A 202 -33.09 -9.46 7.20
C LYS A 202 -33.32 -9.90 8.65
N SER A 203 -32.29 -10.38 9.35
CA SER A 203 -32.38 -10.75 10.76
C SER A 203 -32.63 -9.52 11.63
N ALA A 204 -31.91 -8.42 11.42
CA ALA A 204 -32.11 -7.18 12.18
C ALA A 204 -33.54 -6.63 12.05
N ILE A 205 -34.14 -6.71 10.86
CA ILE A 205 -35.54 -6.30 10.63
C ILE A 205 -36.50 -7.25 11.37
N SER A 206 -36.26 -8.55 11.32
CA SER A 206 -37.07 -9.56 12.02
C SER A 206 -37.00 -9.39 13.55
N ASP A 207 -35.79 -9.16 14.07
CA ASP A 207 -35.53 -8.96 15.48
C ASP A 207 -36.17 -7.66 15.98
N ALA A 208 -36.03 -6.56 15.24
CA ALA A 208 -36.70 -5.29 15.55
C ALA A 208 -38.23 -5.42 15.54
N GLY A 209 -38.79 -6.16 14.56
CA GLY A 209 -40.23 -6.45 14.49
C GLY A 209 -40.72 -7.25 15.71
N SER A 210 -39.98 -8.28 16.10
CA SER A 210 -40.32 -9.12 17.26
C SER A 210 -40.19 -8.38 18.61
N ALA A 211 -39.12 -7.58 18.79
CA ALA A 211 -38.90 -6.77 20.00
C ALA A 211 -39.96 -5.68 20.16
N MET A 212 -40.32 -5.00 19.05
CA MET A 212 -41.38 -3.99 19.07
C MET A 212 -42.77 -4.60 19.27
N SER A 213 -43.00 -5.85 18.82
CA SER A 213 -44.23 -6.60 19.12
C SER A 213 -44.37 -6.97 20.60
N GLY A 214 -43.26 -7.20 21.29
CA GLY A 214 -43.25 -7.48 22.73
C GLY A 214 -43.53 -6.24 23.60
N ILE A 215 -43.18 -5.05 23.12
CA ILE A 215 -43.24 -3.80 23.92
C ILE A 215 -44.47 -2.94 23.56
N ALA A 216 -44.87 -2.87 22.29
CA ALA A 216 -45.90 -1.94 21.80
C ALA A 216 -47.22 -2.63 21.37
N GLY A 217 -47.29 -3.96 21.45
CA GLY A 217 -48.44 -4.77 21.04
C GLY A 217 -48.48 -5.04 19.52
N ALA A 218 -49.18 -6.11 19.11
CA ALA A 218 -49.18 -6.63 17.74
C ALA A 218 -49.58 -5.60 16.66
N ARG A 219 -50.43 -4.63 17.00
CA ARG A 219 -50.90 -3.57 16.09
C ARG A 219 -49.82 -2.52 15.85
N ALA A 220 -49.09 -2.11 16.89
CA ALA A 220 -47.97 -1.18 16.75
C ALA A 220 -46.76 -1.83 16.07
N ALA A 221 -46.53 -3.13 16.28
CA ALA A 221 -45.51 -3.88 15.54
C ALA A 221 -45.81 -3.98 14.04
N SER A 222 -47.06 -4.25 13.66
CA SER A 222 -47.44 -4.27 12.24
C SER A 222 -47.29 -2.90 11.58
N MET A 223 -47.58 -1.82 12.31
CA MET A 223 -47.43 -0.44 11.85
C MET A 223 -45.95 -0.03 11.76
N ALA A 224 -45.13 -0.40 12.75
CA ALA A 224 -43.69 -0.16 12.73
C ALA A 224 -42.97 -0.95 11.64
N GLN A 225 -43.42 -2.18 11.35
CA GLN A 225 -42.86 -3.00 10.28
C GLN A 225 -43.24 -2.47 8.89
N GLN A 226 -44.46 -1.96 8.73
CA GLN A 226 -44.86 -1.23 7.52
C GLN A 226 -44.03 0.05 7.36
N MET A 227 -43.90 0.86 8.41
CA MET A 227 -43.10 2.09 8.40
C MET A 227 -41.61 1.80 8.13
N ALA A 228 -41.04 0.74 8.72
CA ALA A 228 -39.66 0.31 8.46
C ALA A 228 -39.48 -0.19 7.01
N SER A 229 -40.46 -0.91 6.46
CA SER A 229 -40.43 -1.38 5.07
C SER A 229 -40.57 -0.23 4.07
N GLU A 230 -41.37 0.79 4.38
CA GLU A 230 -41.50 2.01 3.57
C GLU A 230 -40.26 2.90 3.66
N MET A 231 -39.68 3.07 4.86
CA MET A 231 -38.41 3.76 5.07
C MET A 231 -37.27 3.04 4.34
N LEU A 232 -37.21 1.71 4.41
CA LEU A 232 -36.27 0.90 3.64
C LEU A 232 -36.52 1.07 2.14
N GLY A 233 -37.77 1.04 1.68
CA GLY A 233 -38.14 1.31 0.30
C GLY A 233 -37.62 2.65 -0.19
N GLN A 234 -37.76 3.71 0.62
CA GLN A 234 -37.19 5.03 0.33
C GLN A 234 -35.66 5.04 0.35
N VAL A 235 -35.03 4.31 1.27
CA VAL A 235 -33.56 4.15 1.31
C VAL A 235 -33.05 3.44 0.07
N TRP A 236 -33.71 2.36 -0.35
CA TRP A 236 -33.38 1.61 -1.56
C TRP A 236 -33.60 2.44 -2.82
N GLN A 237 -34.66 3.26 -2.87
CA GLN A 237 -34.90 4.20 -3.98
C GLN A 237 -33.88 5.35 -4.03
N GLY A 238 -33.37 5.79 -2.87
CA GLY A 238 -32.33 6.81 -2.76
C GLY A 238 -30.89 6.29 -2.87
N MET A 239 -30.72 4.97 -2.96
CA MET A 239 -29.42 4.30 -3.05
C MET A 239 -29.04 4.11 -4.51
N SER A 240 -27.93 4.74 -4.92
CA SER A 240 -27.35 4.53 -6.24
C SER A 240 -25.98 3.88 -6.11
N PHE A 241 -25.72 2.89 -6.97
CA PHE A 241 -24.40 2.27 -7.08
C PHE A 241 -23.47 3.20 -7.85
N GLY A 242 -22.35 3.55 -7.23
CA GLY A 242 -21.30 4.36 -7.84
C GLY A 242 -20.37 3.53 -8.72
N LEU A 243 -19.47 4.22 -9.43
CA LEU A 243 -18.50 3.61 -10.34
C LEU A 243 -17.66 2.50 -9.67
N GLY A 244 -17.33 2.66 -8.38
CA GLY A 244 -16.55 1.68 -7.62
C GLY A 244 -17.21 0.30 -7.56
N PHE A 245 -18.54 0.26 -7.44
CA PHE A 245 -19.29 -1.01 -7.43
C PHE A 245 -19.11 -1.77 -8.75
N TYR A 246 -19.32 -1.09 -9.87
CA TYR A 246 -19.19 -1.69 -11.19
C TYR A 246 -17.74 -2.10 -11.49
N LEU A 247 -16.77 -1.28 -11.11
CA LEU A 247 -15.35 -1.60 -11.30
C LEU A 247 -14.94 -2.84 -10.50
N VAL A 248 -15.33 -2.93 -9.23
CA VAL A 248 -15.02 -4.08 -8.36
C VAL A 248 -15.69 -5.35 -8.88
N LEU A 249 -16.96 -5.27 -9.29
CA LEU A 249 -17.70 -6.42 -9.82
C LEU A 249 -17.13 -6.89 -11.16
N ALA A 250 -16.97 -5.98 -12.13
CA ALA A 250 -16.48 -6.30 -13.46
C ALA A 250 -15.06 -6.87 -13.42
N SER A 251 -14.15 -6.24 -12.66
CA SER A 251 -12.78 -6.73 -12.51
C SER A 251 -12.72 -8.10 -11.83
N SER A 252 -13.56 -8.36 -10.84
CA SER A 252 -13.65 -9.67 -10.17
C SER A 252 -14.17 -10.76 -11.10
N ILE A 253 -15.17 -10.46 -11.94
CA ILE A 253 -15.67 -11.41 -12.97
C ILE A 253 -14.57 -11.72 -13.98
N VAL A 254 -13.87 -10.70 -14.48
CA VAL A 254 -12.77 -10.85 -15.44
C VAL A 254 -11.64 -11.68 -14.84
N LEU A 255 -11.27 -11.43 -13.57
CA LEU A 255 -10.26 -12.22 -12.86
C LEU A 255 -10.68 -13.67 -12.67
N ALA A 256 -11.95 -13.92 -12.34
CA ALA A 256 -12.49 -15.26 -12.22
C ALA A 256 -12.47 -16.00 -13.57
N ALA A 257 -12.84 -15.34 -14.67
CA ALA A 257 -12.75 -15.91 -16.01
C ALA A 257 -11.30 -16.27 -16.39
N TYR A 258 -10.34 -15.40 -16.08
CA TYR A 258 -8.92 -15.70 -16.29
C TYR A 258 -8.41 -16.83 -15.40
N GLY A 259 -8.79 -16.85 -14.12
CA GLY A 259 -8.43 -17.90 -13.17
C GLY A 259 -8.95 -19.28 -13.59
N TYR A 260 -10.23 -19.37 -13.94
CA TYR A 260 -10.83 -20.61 -14.44
C TYR A 260 -10.21 -21.06 -15.77
N GLY A 261 -9.99 -20.14 -16.71
CA GLY A 261 -9.34 -20.44 -17.98
C GLY A 261 -7.91 -20.95 -17.81
N GLU A 262 -7.14 -20.38 -16.87
CA GLU A 262 -5.80 -20.85 -16.56
C GLU A 262 -5.80 -22.19 -15.81
N PHE A 263 -6.72 -22.39 -14.86
CA PHE A 263 -6.91 -23.67 -14.18
C PHE A 263 -7.16 -24.79 -15.19
N LYS A 264 -8.11 -24.58 -16.12
CA LYS A 264 -8.43 -25.56 -17.17
C LYS A 264 -7.24 -25.88 -18.06
N ARG A 265 -6.42 -24.89 -18.43
CA ARG A 265 -5.20 -25.12 -19.23
C ARG A 265 -4.16 -25.94 -18.45
N LYS A 266 -3.96 -25.64 -17.17
CA LYS A 266 -2.98 -26.33 -16.31
C LYS A 266 -3.43 -27.70 -15.81
N SER A 267 -4.72 -28.03 -15.92
CA SER A 267 -5.26 -29.33 -15.51
C SER A 267 -5.38 -30.35 -16.64
N ILE A 268 -5.29 -29.90 -17.89
CA ILE A 268 -5.37 -30.76 -19.10
C ILE A 268 -3.96 -31.21 -19.54
N VAL A 269 -2.94 -30.42 -19.21
CA VAL A 269 -1.51 -30.75 -19.39
C VAL A 269 -1.02 -31.53 -18.19
#